data_AF-A0A447MSK0-F1
#
_entry.id   AF-A0A447MSK0-F1
#
_cell.length_a   1.000
_cell.length_b   1.000
_cell.length_c   1.000
_cell.angle_alpha   90.00
_cell.angle_beta   90.00
_cell.angle_gamma   90.00
#
_symmetry.space_group_name_H-M   'P 1'
#
loop_
_entity.id
_entity.type
_entity.pdbx_description
1 polymer ?
#
loop_
_entity_poly.entity_id
_entity_poly.type
_entity_poly.pdbx_seq_one_letter_code
_entity_poly.pdbx_strand_id
1 'polypeptide(L)'
;MLPGRGFETPTINELSYRADGQSGFNFDLKPSTNDTVEVGSKTRIGNGLLTAALFQTDTDDEIVVASSMGGRTTYKNAGKTRRQGAELALDQRFAGDWRVKASWTWLDATYRSNVCQGQNCDGNRMPGIARNMGFASLGFIPDEGWYAGTDVRYMGRYHGQ
;
A
#
# COMPACT_ATOMS: atom_id res chain seq x y z
N MET A 1 -17.50 -3.90 -8.58
CA MET A 1 -17.05 -2.64 -7.95
C MET A 1 -17.52 -2.67 -6.51
N LEU A 2 -16.62 -2.55 -5.56
CA LEU A 2 -16.92 -2.51 -4.13
C LEU A 2 -16.45 -1.15 -3.58
N PRO A 3 -17.36 -0.24 -3.21
CA PRO A 3 -17.01 0.96 -2.49
C PRO A 3 -16.91 0.64 -0.98
N GLY A 4 -15.87 1.13 -0.32
CA GLY A 4 -15.66 0.98 1.11
C GLY A 4 -15.12 2.27 1.73
N ARG A 5 -15.58 2.58 2.95
CA ARG A 5 -15.02 3.66 3.77
C ARG A 5 -14.29 3.09 4.97
N GLY A 6 -13.05 3.54 5.16
CA GLY A 6 -12.25 3.27 6.34
C GLY A 6 -11.97 4.57 7.10
N PHE A 7 -11.73 4.46 8.40
CA PHE A 7 -11.13 5.53 9.17
C PHE A 7 -9.87 4.99 9.86
N GLU A 8 -8.83 5.81 9.93
CA GLU A 8 -7.62 5.52 10.69
C GLU A 8 -7.51 6.53 11.82
N THR A 9 -7.63 6.03 13.05
CA THR A 9 -7.45 6.86 14.25
C THR A 9 -5.99 7.21 14.44
N PRO A 10 -5.67 8.44 14.87
CA PRO A 10 -4.31 8.82 15.23
C PRO A 10 -3.74 7.84 16.26
N THR A 11 -2.50 7.41 16.07
CA THR A 11 -1.81 6.59 17.05
C THR A 11 -1.44 7.43 18.29
N ILE A 12 -1.30 6.79 19.45
CA ILE A 12 -0.91 7.47 20.71
C ILE A 12 0.41 8.25 20.56
N ASN A 13 1.36 7.74 19.77
CA ASN A 13 2.63 8.39 19.52
C ASN A 13 2.48 9.69 18.71
N GLU A 14 1.46 9.78 17.84
CA GLU A 14 1.18 10.97 17.04
C GLU A 14 0.47 12.06 17.85
N LEU A 15 -0.35 11.66 18.82
CA LEU A 15 -1.04 12.55 19.76
C LEU A 15 -0.10 13.11 20.85
N SER A 16 1.09 12.54 21.02
CA SER A 16 1.94 12.78 22.19
C SER A 16 2.51 14.21 22.29
N TYR A 17 2.63 14.93 21.17
CA TYR A 17 3.26 16.26 21.15
C TYR A 17 2.51 17.26 20.28
N ARG A 18 2.23 18.44 20.86
CA ARG A 18 1.58 19.57 20.19
C ARG A 18 2.59 20.48 19.49
N ALA A 19 2.22 20.99 18.31
CA ALA A 19 3.05 21.92 17.53
C ALA A 19 3.24 23.30 18.21
N ASP A 20 2.41 23.64 19.20
CA ASP A 20 2.45 24.89 19.99
C ASP A 20 3.46 24.85 21.16
N GLY A 21 4.15 23.72 21.36
CA GLY A 21 5.12 23.54 22.44
C GLY A 21 4.50 23.38 23.84
N GLN A 22 3.17 23.36 23.95
CA GLN A 22 2.47 23.20 25.23
C GLN A 22 2.48 21.75 25.71
N SER A 23 2.38 21.59 27.03
CA SER A 23 2.25 20.30 27.69
C SER A 23 0.88 19.68 27.39
N GLY A 24 0.84 18.42 26.94
CA GLY A 24 -0.40 17.66 26.76
C GLY A 24 -0.55 17.05 25.37
N PHE A 25 -1.64 16.31 25.18
CA PHE A 25 -1.94 15.65 23.91
C PHE A 25 -2.40 16.65 22.85
N ASN A 26 -2.09 16.34 21.59
CA ASN A 26 -2.56 17.06 20.42
C ASN A 26 -3.99 16.63 20.07
N PHE A 27 -4.97 17.20 20.76
CA PHE A 27 -6.39 16.98 20.50
C PHE A 27 -6.90 17.61 19.21
N ASP A 28 -6.08 18.39 18.51
CA ASP A 28 -6.44 19.03 17.23
C ASP A 28 -6.29 18.07 16.04
N LEU A 29 -5.75 16.85 16.25
CA LEU A 29 -5.65 15.82 15.23
C LEU A 29 -7.01 15.16 14.97
N LYS A 30 -7.47 15.27 13.73
CA LYS A 30 -8.65 14.56 13.23
C LYS A 30 -8.26 13.14 12.79
N PRO A 31 -9.18 12.17 12.87
CA PRO A 31 -8.98 10.88 12.23
C PRO A 31 -8.87 11.04 10.71
N SER A 32 -7.96 10.28 10.12
CA SER A 32 -7.82 10.20 8.66
C SER A 32 -8.98 9.39 8.09
N THR A 33 -9.57 9.85 6.98
CA THR A 33 -10.69 9.15 6.33
C THR A 33 -10.25 8.64 4.97
N ASN A 34 -10.59 7.38 4.68
CA ASN A 34 -10.20 6.68 3.46
C ASN A 34 -11.44 6.27 2.67
N ASP A 35 -11.60 6.77 1.45
CA ASP A 35 -12.56 6.29 0.48
C ASP A 35 -11.85 5.33 -0.49
N THR A 36 -12.20 4.06 -0.47
CA THR A 36 -11.62 3.03 -1.34
C THR A 36 -12.64 2.51 -2.34
N VAL A 37 -12.21 2.39 -3.59
CA VAL A 37 -12.95 1.78 -4.67
C VAL A 37 -12.10 0.66 -5.26
N GLU A 38 -12.65 -0.54 -5.30
CA GLU A 38 -12.00 -1.69 -5.92
C GLU A 38 -12.88 -2.30 -7.02
N VAL A 39 -12.27 -2.65 -8.13
CA VAL A 39 -12.88 -3.44 -9.19
C VAL A 39 -11.97 -4.60 -9.55
N GLY A 40 -12.49 -5.82 -9.40
CA GLY A 40 -11.74 -7.02 -9.72
C GLY A 40 -12.56 -8.03 -10.51
N SER A 41 -11.84 -8.92 -11.19
CA SER A 41 -12.37 -10.04 -11.94
C SER A 41 -11.58 -11.29 -11.60
N LYS A 42 -12.28 -12.43 -11.56
CA LYS A 42 -11.71 -13.74 -11.34
C LYS A 42 -12.16 -14.65 -12.46
N THR A 43 -11.21 -15.22 -13.19
CA THR A 43 -11.46 -16.04 -14.36
C THR A 43 -10.77 -17.37 -14.19
N ARG A 44 -11.53 -18.45 -14.29
CA ARG A 44 -10.98 -19.80 -14.33
C ARG A 44 -10.41 -20.06 -15.73
N ILE A 45 -9.15 -20.46 -15.81
CA ILE A 45 -8.48 -20.79 -17.07
C ILE A 45 -7.93 -22.21 -16.95
N GLY A 46 -8.61 -23.17 -17.60
CA GLY A 46 -8.31 -24.60 -17.43
C GLY A 46 -8.41 -25.03 -15.96
N ASN A 47 -7.31 -25.58 -15.44
CA ASN A 47 -7.16 -26.00 -14.03
C ASN A 47 -6.58 -24.89 -13.12
N GLY A 48 -6.60 -23.64 -13.58
CA GLY A 48 -6.07 -22.49 -12.86
C GLY A 48 -7.09 -21.37 -12.64
N LEU A 49 -6.66 -20.36 -11.90
CA LEU A 49 -7.40 -19.14 -11.61
C LEU A 49 -6.52 -17.92 -11.92
N LEU A 50 -7.03 -17.06 -12.78
CA LEU A 50 -6.50 -15.72 -13.00
C LEU A 50 -7.36 -14.72 -12.24
N THR A 51 -6.74 -13.89 -11.42
CA THR A 51 -7.38 -12.79 -10.71
C THR A 51 -6.73 -11.50 -11.14
N ALA A 52 -7.53 -10.51 -11.50
CA ALA A 52 -7.07 -9.15 -11.79
C ALA A 52 -7.92 -8.17 -11.00
N ALA A 53 -7.30 -7.22 -10.32
CA ALA A 53 -7.97 -6.19 -9.56
C ALA A 53 -7.32 -4.82 -9.80
N LEU A 54 -8.14 -3.78 -9.80
CA LEU A 54 -7.74 -2.39 -9.79
C LEU A 54 -8.34 -1.76 -8.55
N PHE A 55 -7.55 -0.99 -7.83
CA PHE A 55 -8.01 -0.29 -6.64
C PHE A 55 -7.53 1.16 -6.66
N GLN A 56 -8.35 2.02 -6.07
CA GLN A 56 -7.99 3.39 -5.75
C GLN A 56 -8.49 3.70 -4.35
N THR A 57 -7.58 4.22 -3.52
CA THR A 57 -7.87 4.73 -2.19
C THR A 57 -7.52 6.21 -2.17
N ASP A 58 -8.52 7.03 -1.89
CA ASP A 58 -8.39 8.45 -1.60
C ASP A 58 -8.40 8.64 -0.09
N THR A 59 -7.34 9.24 0.43
CA THR A 59 -7.20 9.55 1.86
C THR A 59 -7.33 11.05 2.06
N ASP A 60 -8.24 11.46 2.92
CA ASP A 60 -8.43 12.83 3.37
C ASP A 60 -7.99 12.97 4.84
N ASP A 61 -7.45 14.15 5.19
CA ASP A 61 -6.92 14.47 6.51
C ASP A 61 -5.74 13.57 6.93
N GLU A 62 -4.85 13.23 6.00
CA GLU A 62 -3.70 12.36 6.28
C GLU A 62 -2.79 12.98 7.36
N ILE A 63 -2.40 12.19 8.36
CA ILE A 63 -1.59 12.66 9.48
C ILE A 63 -0.12 12.64 9.04
N VAL A 64 0.52 13.80 9.01
CA VAL A 64 1.95 13.93 8.67
C VAL A 64 2.71 14.64 9.77
N VAL A 65 4.03 14.47 9.77
CA VAL A 65 4.93 15.22 10.66
C VAL A 65 4.88 16.72 10.32
N ALA A 66 4.48 17.54 11.30
CA ALA A 66 4.41 18.98 11.20
C ALA A 66 5.76 19.64 11.51
N SER A 67 6.42 19.20 12.59
CA SER A 67 7.76 19.63 12.97
C SER A 67 8.45 18.54 13.80
N SER A 68 9.78 18.47 13.73
CA SER A 68 10.58 17.66 14.64
C SER A 68 11.69 18.54 15.19
N MET A 69 11.61 18.86 16.49
CA MET A 69 12.60 19.70 17.17
C MET A 69 12.92 19.10 18.55
N GLY A 70 14.22 19.01 18.89
CA GLY A 70 14.66 18.56 20.21
C GLY A 70 14.22 17.14 20.59
N GLY A 71 14.07 16.23 19.61
CA GLY A 71 13.61 14.85 19.84
C GLY A 71 12.09 14.69 19.99
N ARG A 72 11.32 15.78 19.83
CA ARG A 72 9.85 15.76 19.87
C ARG A 72 9.32 15.98 18.45
N THR A 73 8.55 15.02 17.96
CA THR A 73 7.89 15.07 16.65
C THR A 73 6.43 15.41 16.85
N THR A 74 5.99 16.52 16.25
CA THR A 74 4.60 16.97 16.28
C THR A 74 3.96 16.63 14.94
N TYR A 75 2.67 16.28 14.96
CA TYR A 75 1.92 15.85 13.79
C TYR A 75 0.78 16.82 13.49
N LYS A 76 0.39 16.93 12.22
CA LYS A 76 -0.77 17.69 11.75
C LYS A 76 -1.54 16.87 10.72
N ASN A 77 -2.84 17.08 10.59
CA ASN A 77 -3.57 16.64 9.41
C ASN A 77 -3.08 17.48 8.23
N ALA A 78 -2.26 16.89 7.37
CA ALA A 78 -1.90 17.50 6.12
C ALA A 78 -2.51 16.71 4.99
N GLY A 79 -3.54 17.32 4.43
CA GLY A 79 -3.78 17.16 3.02
C GLY A 79 -4.46 15.87 2.59
N LYS A 80 -4.60 15.76 1.29
CA LYS A 80 -5.21 14.65 0.56
C LYS A 80 -4.12 13.81 -0.07
N THR A 81 -4.31 12.51 -0.11
CA THR A 81 -3.43 11.60 -0.84
C THR A 81 -4.23 10.62 -1.68
N ARG A 82 -3.60 10.10 -2.74
CA ARG A 82 -4.19 9.08 -3.58
C ARG A 82 -3.22 7.93 -3.75
N ARG A 83 -3.69 6.74 -3.42
CA ARG A 83 -3.02 5.46 -3.67
C ARG A 83 -3.85 4.71 -4.70
N GLN A 84 -3.27 4.42 -5.85
CA GLN A 84 -3.94 3.66 -6.90
C GLN A 84 -3.04 2.51 -7.34
N GLY A 85 -3.63 1.38 -7.67
CA GLY A 85 -2.86 0.20 -7.98
C GLY A 85 -3.61 -0.82 -8.80
N ALA A 86 -2.84 -1.77 -9.28
CA ALA A 86 -3.30 -2.92 -10.03
C ALA A 86 -2.65 -4.17 -9.45
N GLU A 87 -3.45 -5.20 -9.26
CA GLU A 87 -3.02 -6.51 -8.81
C GLU A 87 -3.39 -7.54 -9.85
N LEU A 88 -2.42 -8.39 -10.18
CA LEU A 88 -2.61 -9.54 -11.03
C LEU A 88 -2.10 -10.76 -10.28
N ALA A 89 -2.88 -11.83 -10.24
CA ALA A 89 -2.47 -13.10 -9.67
C ALA A 89 -2.90 -14.25 -10.58
N LEU A 90 -1.98 -15.18 -10.80
CA LEU A 90 -2.19 -16.40 -11.56
C LEU A 90 -1.81 -17.58 -10.67
N ASP A 91 -2.72 -18.53 -10.51
CA ASP A 91 -2.45 -19.85 -9.96
C ASP A 91 -2.84 -20.87 -11.02
N GLN A 92 -1.89 -21.64 -11.53
CA GLN A 92 -2.14 -22.60 -12.60
C GLN A 92 -1.50 -23.94 -12.30
N ARG A 93 -2.29 -25.00 -12.50
CA ARG A 93 -1.85 -26.39 -12.45
C ARG A 93 -1.78 -26.93 -13.87
N PHE A 94 -0.61 -27.44 -14.24
CA PHE A 94 -0.37 -28.08 -15.54
C PHE A 94 -0.40 -29.61 -15.40
N ALA A 95 -0.45 -30.31 -16.52
CA ALA A 95 -0.30 -31.76 -16.55
C ALA A 95 1.11 -32.15 -16.07
N GLY A 96 1.22 -33.28 -15.36
CA GLY A 96 2.48 -33.76 -14.78
C GLY A 96 2.89 -32.98 -13.53
N ASP A 97 1.93 -32.69 -12.64
CA ASP A 97 2.17 -32.22 -11.26
C ASP A 97 2.87 -30.85 -11.09
N TRP A 98 3.01 -30.11 -12.19
CA TRP A 98 3.55 -28.77 -12.17
C TRP A 98 2.50 -27.76 -11.68
N ARG A 99 2.92 -26.91 -10.74
CA ARG A 99 2.16 -25.78 -10.24
C ARG A 99 2.95 -24.51 -10.43
N VAL A 100 2.31 -23.51 -11.03
CA VAL A 100 2.85 -22.16 -11.18
C VAL A 100 1.98 -21.22 -10.39
N LYS A 101 2.63 -20.36 -9.60
CA LYS A 101 1.96 -19.20 -9.02
C LYS A 101 2.74 -17.96 -9.41
N ALA A 102 2.03 -16.92 -9.81
CA ALA A 102 2.62 -15.62 -10.06
C ALA A 102 1.71 -14.54 -9.52
N SER A 103 2.28 -13.50 -8.95
CA SER A 103 1.55 -12.29 -8.63
C SER A 103 2.39 -11.07 -8.96
N TRP A 104 1.69 -10.02 -9.36
CA TRP A 104 2.27 -8.72 -9.65
C TRP A 104 1.38 -7.64 -9.07
N THR A 105 1.98 -6.73 -8.31
CA THR A 105 1.31 -5.55 -7.76
C THR A 105 2.03 -4.31 -8.27
N TRP A 106 1.27 -3.45 -8.93
CA TRP A 106 1.69 -2.09 -9.24
C TRP A 106 0.97 -1.13 -8.29
N LEU A 107 1.72 -0.24 -7.66
CA LEU A 107 1.19 0.73 -6.70
C LEU A 107 1.80 2.11 -6.97
N ASP A 108 0.93 3.09 -7.17
CA ASP A 108 1.30 4.50 -7.34
C ASP A 108 0.63 5.33 -6.25
N ALA A 109 1.45 5.86 -5.35
CA ALA A 109 1.03 6.60 -4.18
C ALA A 109 1.57 8.03 -4.27
N THR A 110 0.66 9.01 -4.29
CA THR A 110 0.97 10.43 -4.54
C THR A 110 0.24 11.34 -3.57
N TYR A 111 0.87 12.45 -3.19
CA TYR A 111 0.23 13.54 -2.48
C TYR A 111 -0.65 14.34 -3.46
N ARG A 112 -1.88 14.66 -3.07
CA ARG A 112 -2.86 15.44 -3.83
C ARG A 112 -3.05 16.87 -3.29
N SER A 113 -2.20 17.26 -2.34
CA SER A 113 -2.21 18.58 -1.75
C SER A 113 -0.82 18.91 -1.24
N ASN A 114 -0.54 20.20 -1.11
CA ASN A 114 0.76 20.65 -0.65
C ASN A 114 0.92 20.46 0.87
N VAL A 115 1.52 19.33 1.26
CA VAL A 115 1.76 18.98 2.67
C VAL A 115 3.09 19.52 3.22
N CYS A 116 3.98 19.99 2.34
CA CYS A 116 5.32 20.46 2.70
C CYS A 116 5.33 21.93 3.14
N GLN A 117 6.10 22.24 4.20
CA GLN A 117 6.36 23.63 4.56
C GLN A 117 7.42 24.21 3.61
N GLY A 118 7.05 25.21 2.80
CA GLY A 118 7.99 26.00 1.99
C GLY A 118 8.39 25.41 0.62
N GLN A 119 7.81 24.30 0.18
CA GLN A 119 7.98 23.70 -1.15
C GLN A 119 6.61 23.26 -1.67
N ASN A 120 6.40 23.19 -3.00
CA ASN A 120 5.21 22.56 -3.57
C ASN A 120 5.41 21.05 -3.67
N CYS A 121 4.78 20.29 -2.78
CA CYS A 121 4.80 18.83 -2.79
C CYS A 121 3.54 18.20 -3.38
N ASP A 122 2.67 18.99 -3.99
CA ASP A 122 1.52 18.46 -4.72
C ASP A 122 2.00 17.62 -5.92
N GLY A 123 1.48 16.40 -6.04
CA GLY A 123 1.91 15.41 -7.04
C GLY A 123 3.18 14.63 -6.67
N ASN A 124 3.86 14.97 -5.57
CA ASN A 124 5.04 14.20 -5.13
C ASN A 124 4.64 12.79 -4.69
N ARG A 125 5.58 11.87 -4.87
CA ARG A 125 5.41 10.47 -4.51
C ARG A 125 5.63 10.26 -3.02
N MET A 126 4.85 9.35 -2.46
CA MET A 126 5.07 8.92 -1.09
C MET A 126 6.39 8.15 -0.96
N PRO A 127 7.26 8.53 -0.02
CA PRO A 127 8.50 7.81 0.23
C PRO A 127 8.21 6.41 0.81
N GLY A 128 9.10 5.45 0.54
CA GLY A 128 9.01 4.11 1.14
C GLY A 128 8.03 3.13 0.47
N ILE A 129 7.30 3.54 -0.56
CA ILE A 129 6.38 2.64 -1.29
C ILE A 129 7.06 2.13 -2.58
N ALA A 130 7.23 0.81 -2.69
CA ALA A 130 7.73 0.17 -3.90
C ALA A 130 6.65 0.20 -5.00
N ARG A 131 6.98 0.76 -6.17
CA ARG A 131 6.01 0.88 -7.27
C ARG A 131 5.58 -0.44 -7.87
N ASN A 132 6.48 -1.43 -7.85
CA ASN A 132 6.28 -2.73 -8.46
C ASN A 132 6.75 -3.78 -7.48
N MET A 133 5.90 -4.75 -7.20
CA MET A 133 6.23 -5.94 -6.44
C MET A 133 5.79 -7.14 -7.24
N GLY A 134 6.67 -8.12 -7.35
CA GLY A 134 6.44 -9.33 -8.14
C GLY A 134 6.80 -10.56 -7.32
N PHE A 135 6.02 -11.61 -7.49
CA PHE A 135 6.31 -12.93 -6.97
C PHE A 135 6.04 -13.95 -8.06
N ALA A 136 6.91 -14.94 -8.17
CA ALA A 136 6.69 -16.08 -9.03
C ALA A 136 7.21 -17.34 -8.34
N SER A 137 6.48 -18.43 -8.44
CA SER A 137 6.91 -19.74 -7.99
C SER A 137 6.55 -20.80 -9.00
N LEU A 138 7.43 -21.78 -9.09
CA LEU A 138 7.29 -22.96 -9.93
C LEU A 138 7.61 -24.16 -9.06
N GLY A 139 6.67 -25.10 -8.97
CA GLY A 139 6.82 -26.33 -8.21
C GLY A 139 6.43 -27.55 -9.02
N PHE A 140 7.17 -28.63 -8.84
CA PHE A 140 6.80 -29.98 -9.24
C PHE A 140 6.36 -30.72 -7.97
N ILE A 141 5.06 -31.05 -7.88
CA ILE A 141 4.42 -31.53 -6.66
C ILE A 141 3.57 -32.77 -6.98
N PRO A 142 4.20 -33.94 -7.21
CA PRO A 142 3.50 -35.19 -7.48
C PRO A 142 2.80 -35.73 -6.24
N ASP A 143 1.81 -36.60 -6.44
CA ASP A 143 1.06 -37.24 -5.36
C ASP A 143 1.94 -38.19 -4.53
N GLU A 144 2.94 -38.82 -5.15
CA GLU A 144 3.94 -39.67 -4.50
C GLU A 144 5.36 -39.37 -5.05
N GLY A 145 6.37 -39.51 -4.19
CA GLY A 145 7.78 -39.36 -4.58
C GLY A 145 8.37 -37.98 -4.29
N TRP A 146 9.37 -37.59 -5.10
CA TRP A 146 10.15 -36.37 -4.88
C TRP A 146 9.41 -35.13 -5.37
N TYR A 147 9.40 -34.08 -4.54
CA TYR A 147 8.91 -32.76 -4.90
C TYR A 147 10.06 -31.76 -4.98
N ALA A 148 9.91 -30.73 -5.80
CA ALA A 148 10.86 -29.65 -5.93
C ALA A 148 10.14 -28.34 -6.22
N GLY A 149 10.72 -27.22 -5.81
CA GLY A 149 10.15 -25.91 -6.10
C GLY A 149 11.18 -24.80 -6.04
N THR A 150 10.87 -23.70 -6.71
CA THR A 150 11.64 -22.46 -6.69
C THR A 150 10.71 -21.27 -6.60
N ASP A 151 11.16 -20.26 -5.87
CA ASP A 151 10.43 -19.02 -5.63
C ASP A 151 11.32 -17.83 -5.94
N VAL A 152 10.75 -16.82 -6.60
CA VAL A 152 11.40 -15.56 -6.95
C VAL A 152 10.54 -14.42 -6.43
N ARG A 153 11.20 -13.47 -5.76
CA ARG A 153 10.57 -12.24 -5.25
C ARG A 153 11.29 -11.04 -5.84
N TYR A 154 10.52 -10.09 -6.36
CA TYR A 154 11.01 -8.82 -6.88
C TYR A 154 10.36 -7.67 -6.12
N MET A 155 11.19 -6.72 -5.68
CA MET A 155 10.74 -5.45 -5.13
C MET A 155 11.42 -4.32 -5.92
N GLY A 156 10.61 -3.46 -6.51
CA GLY A 156 11.06 -2.29 -7.25
C GLY A 156 11.72 -1.26 -6.34
N ARG A 157 12.39 -0.28 -6.95
CA ARG A 157 13.10 0.77 -6.22
C ARG A 157 12.14 1.58 -5.34
N TYR A 158 12.51 1.72 -4.07
CA TYR A 158 11.98 2.75 -3.19
C TYR A 158 12.54 4.11 -3.64
N HIS A 159 11.70 5.14 -3.75
CA HIS A 159 12.23 6.51 -3.71
C HIS A 159 12.57 6.81 -2.25
N GLY A 160 13.88 6.75 -1.95
CA GLY A 160 14.47 7.39 -0.78
C GLY A 160 14.81 8.84 -1.15
N GLN A 161 14.61 9.70 -0.15
CA GLN A 161 14.78 11.17 -0.09
C GLN A 161 15.77 11.79 -1.09
#